data_AF-A0A3E3EAW1-F1
#
_entry.id   AF-A0A3E3EAW1-F1
#
_cell.length_a   1.000
_cell.length_b   1.000
_cell.length_c   1.000
_cell.angle_alpha   90.00
_cell.angle_beta   90.00
_cell.angle_gamma   90.00
#
_symmetry.space_group_name_H-M   'P 1'
#
loop_
_entity.id
_entity.type
_entity.pdbx_description
1 polymer ?
#
loop_
_entity_poly.entity_id
_entity_poly.type
_entity_poly.pdbx_seq_one_letter_code
_entity_poly.pdbx_strand_id
1 'polypeptide(L)'
;MIITSEVLKLLKDTPNSAYESVKTEFLYHSNKLEGSTFTKENLEKYLQENIIEGSHKIDNVYETINSTKLFDFVIDTLGEPLSKSPILEFHRMLKDTTLDYERGFAGCWKKFQT
;
A
#
# COMPACT_ATOMS: atom_id res chain seq x y z
N MET A 1 -16.81 17.82 1.74
CA MET A 1 -15.48 18.36 1.37
C MET A 1 -14.95 17.52 0.23
N ILE A 2 -14.58 18.12 -0.89
CA ILE A 2 -13.91 17.43 -1.99
C ILE A 2 -12.41 17.71 -1.82
N ILE A 3 -11.61 16.66 -1.61
CA ILE A 3 -10.15 16.78 -1.54
C ILE A 3 -9.64 16.64 -2.98
N THR A 4 -9.00 17.67 -3.51
CA THR A 4 -8.39 17.61 -4.84
C THR A 4 -7.03 16.91 -4.78
N SER A 5 -6.48 16.54 -5.94
CA SER A 5 -5.17 15.88 -6.00
C SER A 5 -4.05 16.75 -5.41
N GLU A 6 -4.10 18.06 -5.66
CA GLU A 6 -3.13 19.05 -5.17
C GLU A 6 -3.20 19.17 -3.65
N VAL A 7 -4.43 19.20 -3.10
CA VAL A 7 -4.63 19.23 -1.64
C VAL A 7 -4.12 17.95 -1.00
N LEU A 8 -4.37 16.79 -1.60
CA LEU A 8 -3.91 15.52 -1.04
C LEU A 8 -2.38 15.38 -1.05
N LYS A 9 -1.73 15.83 -2.13
CA LYS A 9 -0.26 15.92 -2.21
C LYS A 9 0.30 16.90 -1.17
N LEU A 10 -0.31 18.06 -0.98
CA LEU A 10 0.09 19.01 0.06
C LEU A 10 -0.03 18.41 1.47
N LEU A 11 -1.13 17.70 1.75
CA LEU A 11 -1.36 17.06 3.04
C LEU A 11 -0.33 15.97 3.32
N LYS A 12 0.09 15.20 2.31
CA LYS A 12 1.13 14.16 2.45
C LYS A 12 2.43 14.73 3.03
N ASP A 13 2.85 15.91 2.59
CA ASP A 13 4.09 16.55 3.05
C ASP A 13 3.91 17.39 4.33
N THR A 14 2.69 17.44 4.87
CA THR A 14 2.35 18.23 6.06
C THR A 14 2.32 17.33 7.30
N PRO A 15 3.16 17.59 8.33
CA PRO A 15 3.11 16.83 9.57
C PRO A 15 1.74 16.93 10.26
N ASN A 16 1.28 15.83 10.87
CA ASN A 16 0.00 15.74 11.58
C ASN A 16 -1.21 16.16 10.73
N SER A 17 -1.16 15.93 9.43
CA SER A 17 -2.27 16.25 8.53
C SER A 17 -3.31 15.13 8.50
N ALA A 18 -4.46 15.41 7.88
CA ALA A 18 -5.49 14.41 7.61
C ALA A 18 -5.02 13.26 6.70
N TYR A 19 -3.86 13.40 6.03
CA TYR A 19 -3.28 12.35 5.20
C TYR A 19 -3.00 11.08 6.00
N GLU A 20 -2.48 11.22 7.22
CA GLU A 20 -2.13 10.08 8.08
C GLU A 20 -3.37 9.23 8.41
N SER A 21 -4.48 9.89 8.74
CA SER A 21 -5.76 9.20 8.97
C SER A 21 -6.27 8.53 7.69
N VAL A 22 -6.25 9.23 6.56
CA VAL A 22 -6.71 8.67 5.27
C VAL A 22 -5.88 7.45 4.88
N LYS A 23 -4.55 7.54 4.98
CA LYS A 23 -3.62 6.45 4.69
C LYS A 23 -3.87 5.26 5.61
N THR A 24 -3.97 5.49 6.92
CA THR A 24 -4.22 4.44 7.91
C THR A 24 -5.54 3.70 7.64
N GLU A 25 -6.65 4.43 7.46
CA GLU A 25 -7.96 3.82 7.21
C GLU A 25 -7.97 3.03 5.90
N PHE A 26 -7.42 3.62 4.83
CA PHE A 26 -7.37 2.96 3.53
C PHE A 26 -6.56 1.67 3.59
N LEU A 27 -5.34 1.72 4.14
CA LEU A 27 -4.46 0.56 4.24
C LEU A 27 -5.06 -0.52 5.13
N TYR A 28 -5.65 -0.15 6.28
CA TYR A 28 -6.30 -1.11 7.17
C TYR A 28 -7.41 -1.85 6.43
N HIS A 29 -8.34 -1.14 5.82
CA HIS A 29 -9.50 -1.76 5.18
C HIS A 29 -9.14 -2.55 3.93
N SER A 30 -8.29 -2.01 3.05
CA SER A 30 -7.86 -2.69 1.82
C SER A 30 -7.07 -3.96 2.12
N ASN A 31 -6.05 -3.87 2.98
CA ASN A 31 -5.24 -5.03 3.34
C ASN A 31 -6.10 -6.08 4.08
N LYS A 32 -7.07 -5.65 4.91
CA LYS A 32 -7.97 -6.57 5.62
C LYS A 32 -8.87 -7.36 4.66
N LEU A 33 -9.37 -6.72 3.60
CA LEU A 33 -10.16 -7.39 2.56
C LEU A 33 -9.34 -8.46 1.82
N GLU A 34 -8.03 -8.25 1.66
CA GLU A 34 -7.10 -9.23 1.08
C GLU A 34 -6.65 -10.32 2.08
N GLY A 35 -7.09 -10.24 3.34
CA GLY A 35 -6.79 -11.24 4.37
C GLY A 35 -5.65 -10.88 5.31
N SER A 36 -5.26 -9.60 5.38
CA SER A 36 -4.28 -9.13 6.37
C SER A 36 -4.69 -9.45 7.81
N THR A 37 -3.71 -9.92 8.58
CA THR A 37 -3.89 -10.22 10.00
C THR A 37 -3.52 -9.07 10.91
N PHE A 38 -3.00 -7.95 10.37
CA PHE A 38 -2.78 -6.74 11.15
C PHE A 38 -4.10 -6.24 11.76
N THR A 39 -4.05 -5.94 13.06
CA THR A 39 -5.07 -5.10 13.70
C THR A 39 -4.83 -3.65 13.29
N LYS A 40 -5.85 -2.80 13.46
CA LYS A 40 -5.70 -1.38 13.18
C LYS A 40 -4.63 -0.73 14.07
N GLU A 41 -4.61 -1.08 15.35
CA GLU A 41 -3.61 -0.61 16.32
C GLU A 41 -2.18 -1.01 15.93
N ASN A 42 -1.96 -2.27 15.51
CA ASN A 42 -0.62 -2.72 15.09
C ASN A 42 -0.18 -2.04 13.77
N LEU A 43 -1.13 -1.75 12.88
CA LEU A 43 -0.83 -0.99 11.65
C LEU A 43 -0.47 0.47 11.97
N GLU A 44 -1.21 1.13 12.85
CA GLU A 44 -0.91 2.49 13.33
C GLU A 44 0.48 2.54 13.97
N LYS A 45 0.80 1.56 14.82
CA LYS A 45 2.12 1.45 15.43
C LYS A 45 3.24 1.26 14.42
N TYR A 46 3.02 0.44 13.38
CA TYR A 46 3.97 0.31 12.28
C TYR A 46 4.15 1.62 11.53
N LEU A 47 3.06 2.32 11.18
CA LEU A 47 3.11 3.58 10.44
C LEU A 47 3.84 4.70 11.20
N GLN A 48 3.66 4.77 12.52
CA GLN A 48 4.20 5.84 13.35
C GLN A 48 5.59 5.54 13.91
N GLU A 49 5.85 4.29 14.28
CA GLU A 49 7.04 3.91 15.06
C GLU A 49 7.95 2.93 14.31
N ASN A 50 7.53 2.42 13.15
CA ASN A 50 8.24 1.39 12.40
C ASN A 50 8.39 0.07 13.19
N ILE A 51 7.42 -0.21 14.07
CA ILE A 51 7.37 -1.41 14.91
C ILE A 51 6.25 -2.34 14.43
N ILE A 52 6.58 -3.61 14.23
CA ILE A 52 5.62 -4.66 13.89
C ILE A 52 5.34 -5.50 15.14
N GLU A 53 4.06 -5.62 15.50
CA GLU A 53 3.60 -6.44 16.61
C GLU A 53 2.57 -7.46 16.16
N GLY A 54 2.54 -8.61 16.83
CA GLY A 54 1.63 -9.71 16.53
C GLY A 54 2.25 -10.84 15.70
N SER A 55 1.46 -11.88 15.47
CA SER A 55 1.87 -13.06 14.69
C SER A 55 1.33 -12.96 13.27
N HIS A 56 2.22 -12.79 12.30
CA HIS A 56 1.90 -12.60 10.89
C HIS A 56 2.71 -13.58 10.03
N LYS A 57 2.15 -13.98 8.89
CA LYS A 57 2.96 -14.62 7.85
C LYS A 57 3.93 -13.60 7.27
N ILE A 58 5.11 -14.04 6.85
CA ILE A 58 6.15 -13.14 6.34
C ILE A 58 5.69 -12.35 5.10
N ASP A 59 4.98 -12.98 4.16
CA ASP A 59 4.38 -12.28 3.01
C ASP A 59 3.40 -11.18 3.46
N ASN A 60 2.63 -11.42 4.52
CA ASN A 60 1.68 -10.44 5.05
C ASN A 60 2.39 -9.19 5.57
N VAL A 61 3.55 -9.39 6.20
CA VAL A 61 4.42 -8.31 6.65
C VAL A 61 4.95 -7.52 5.46
N TYR A 62 5.52 -8.19 4.45
CA TYR A 62 6.03 -7.51 3.26
C TYR A 62 4.94 -6.80 2.47
N GLU A 63 3.80 -7.43 2.21
CA GLU A 63 2.67 -6.78 1.53
C GLU A 63 2.15 -5.57 2.30
N THR A 64 2.11 -5.63 3.64
CA THR A 64 1.75 -4.47 4.47
C THR A 64 2.78 -3.36 4.31
N ILE A 65 4.08 -3.64 4.42
CA ILE A 65 5.17 -2.67 4.19
C ILE A 65 5.09 -2.07 2.78
N ASN A 66 4.83 -2.89 1.77
CA ASN A 66 4.79 -2.49 0.38
C ASN A 66 3.56 -1.65 0.06
N SER A 67 2.40 -1.99 0.62
CA SER A 67 1.16 -1.24 0.43
C SER A 67 1.31 0.21 0.92
N THR A 68 2.08 0.46 1.99
CA THR A 68 2.32 1.84 2.47
C THR A 68 3.13 2.66 1.47
N LYS A 69 4.20 2.07 0.91
CA LYS A 69 5.05 2.70 -0.13
C LYS A 69 4.27 2.90 -1.43
N LEU A 70 3.48 1.91 -1.82
CA LEU A 70 2.62 1.98 -2.99
C LEU A 70 1.57 3.07 -2.85
N PHE A 71 0.95 3.20 -1.68
CA PHE A 71 -0.01 4.27 -1.42
C PHE A 71 0.65 5.64 -1.66
N ASP A 72 1.81 5.88 -1.07
CA ASP A 72 2.54 7.15 -1.27
C ASP A 72 2.88 7.42 -2.74
N PHE A 73 3.25 6.38 -3.50
CA PHE A 73 3.55 6.47 -4.93
C PHE A 73 2.30 6.77 -5.79
N VAL A 74 1.15 6.18 -5.45
CA VAL A 74 -0.12 6.50 -6.11
C VAL A 74 -0.46 7.97 -5.87
N ILE A 75 -0.23 8.48 -4.66
CA ILE A 75 -0.48 9.88 -4.32
C ILE A 75 0.42 10.81 -5.14
N ASP A 76 1.70 10.48 -5.31
CA ASP A 76 2.64 11.28 -6.10
C ASP A 76 2.24 11.35 -7.58
N THR A 77 1.70 10.25 -8.11
CA THR A 77 1.30 10.11 -9.52
C THR A 77 -0.14 10.54 -9.79
N LEU A 78 -0.88 11.06 -8.80
CA LEU A 78 -2.23 11.60 -9.03
C LEU A 78 -2.21 12.70 -10.10
N GLY A 79 -3.16 12.61 -11.03
CA GLY A 79 -3.26 13.50 -12.19
C GLY A 79 -2.60 12.92 -13.46
N GLU A 80 -1.77 11.89 -13.33
CA GLU A 80 -1.23 11.16 -14.48
C GLU A 80 -2.27 10.17 -15.04
N PRO A 81 -2.34 9.98 -16.38
CA PRO A 81 -3.23 9.01 -16.98
C PRO A 81 -2.90 7.57 -16.56
N LEU A 82 -3.92 6.81 -16.14
CA LEU A 82 -3.76 5.39 -15.89
C LEU A 82 -3.48 4.66 -17.20
N SER A 83 -2.44 3.83 -17.21
CA SER A 83 -2.11 2.96 -18.34
C SER A 83 -1.58 1.62 -17.85
N LYS A 84 -1.27 0.72 -18.79
CA LYS A 84 -0.72 -0.60 -18.45
C LYS A 84 0.57 -0.51 -17.62
N SER A 85 1.44 0.46 -17.90
CA SER A 85 2.73 0.55 -17.23
C SER A 85 2.60 0.88 -15.74
N PRO A 86 1.87 1.95 -15.32
CA PRO A 86 1.60 2.20 -13.90
C PRO A 86 0.90 1.03 -13.20
N ILE A 87 -0.09 0.39 -13.84
CA ILE A 87 -0.81 -0.75 -13.22
C ILE A 87 0.15 -1.91 -12.89
N LEU A 88 1.01 -2.27 -13.84
CA LEU A 88 1.99 -3.34 -13.61
C LEU A 88 3.06 -2.91 -12.59
N GLU A 89 3.43 -1.64 -12.56
CA GLU A 89 4.35 -1.13 -11.55
C GLU A 89 3.74 -1.16 -10.15
N PHE A 90 2.46 -0.77 -10.00
CA PHE A 90 1.75 -0.87 -8.73
C PHE A 90 1.75 -2.32 -8.22
N HIS A 91 1.44 -3.28 -9.09
CA HIS A 91 1.47 -4.69 -8.74
C HIS A 91 2.88 -5.18 -8.37
N ARG A 92 3.91 -4.73 -9.11
CA ARG A 92 5.31 -5.04 -8.80
C ARG A 92 5.70 -4.53 -7.42
N MET A 93 5.38 -3.27 -7.11
CA MET A 93 5.64 -2.66 -5.81
C MET A 93 4.93 -3.40 -4.69
N LEU A 94 3.64 -3.72 -4.87
CA LEU A 94 2.85 -4.42 -3.85
C LEU A 94 3.44 -5.80 -3.52
N LYS A 95 3.87 -6.54 -4.54
CA LYS A 95 4.40 -7.89 -4.39
C LYS A 95 5.89 -7.96 -4.10
N ASP A 96 6.60 -6.85 -4.01
CA ASP A 96 8.05 -6.84 -3.84
C ASP A 96 8.49 -7.66 -2.61
N THR A 97 9.56 -8.45 -2.71
CA THR A 97 10.07 -9.31 -1.61
C THR A 97 9.10 -10.41 -1.11
N THR A 98 7.94 -10.62 -1.76
CA THR A 98 7.02 -11.72 -1.42
C THR A 98 7.37 -13.00 -2.19
N LEU A 99 6.75 -14.12 -1.83
CA LEU A 99 6.81 -15.35 -2.63
C LEU A 99 6.36 -15.17 -4.09
N ASP A 100 5.41 -14.26 -4.36
CA ASP A 100 4.99 -13.96 -5.73
C ASP A 100 6.09 -13.26 -6.53
N TYR A 101 6.90 -12.43 -5.87
CA TYR A 101 8.10 -11.86 -6.49
C TYR A 101 9.13 -12.94 -6.80
N GLU A 102 9.46 -13.80 -5.83
CA GLU A 102 10.42 -14.89 -6.02
C GLU A 102 10.03 -15.84 -7.17
N ARG A 103 8.73 -16.07 -7.34
CA ARG A 103 8.17 -16.91 -8.41
C ARG A 103 8.06 -16.19 -9.77
N GLY A 104 8.44 -14.92 -9.85
CA GLY A 104 8.37 -14.11 -11.07
C GLY A 104 6.94 -13.77 -11.49
N PHE A 105 6.04 -13.58 -10.52
CA PHE A 105 4.66 -13.14 -10.72
C PHE A 105 4.42 -11.67 -10.38
N ALA A 106 5.37 -10.99 -9.74
CA ALA A 106 5.33 -9.54 -9.53
C ALA A 106 5.36 -8.78 -10.86
N GLY A 107 4.52 -7.73 -10.97
CA GLY A 107 4.51 -6.83 -12.13
C GLY A 107 4.15 -7.44 -13.48
N CYS A 108 3.43 -8.56 -13.49
CA CYS A 108 3.01 -9.21 -14.73
C CYS A 108 1.52 -9.59 -14.71
N TRP A 109 0.95 -9.82 -15.90
CA TRP A 109 -0.39 -10.37 -16.01
C TRP A 109 -0.41 -11.84 -15.57
N LYS A 110 -1.59 -12.29 -15.12
CA LYS A 110 -1.82 -13.69 -14.72
C LYS A 110 -1.35 -14.65 -15.83
N LYS A 111 -0.47 -15.58 -15.47
CA LYS A 111 0.17 -16.54 -16.41
C LYS A 111 -0.58 -17.87 -16.52
N PHE A 112 -1.40 -18.22 -15.55
CA PHE A 112 -2.14 -19.49 -15.51
C PHE A 112 -3.65 -19.22 -15.50
N GLN A 113 -4.42 -20.02 -16.22
CA GLN A 113 -5.88 -20.02 -16.08
C GLN A 113 -6.26 -20.88 -14.88
N THR A 114 -7.22 -20.39 -14.10
CA THR A 114 -7.91 -21.13 -13.03
C THR A 114 -8.90 -22.11 -13.64
#